data_AF-A0A7L1GWW9-F1
#
_entry.id   AF-A0A7L1GWW9-F1
#
_cell.length_a   1.000
_cell.length_b   1.000
_cell.length_c   1.000
_cell.angle_alpha   90.00
_cell.angle_beta   90.00
_cell.angle_gamma   90.00
#
_symmetry.space_group_name_H-M   'P 1'
#
loop_
_entity.id
_entity.type
_entity.pdbx_description
1 polymer ?
#
loop_
_entity_poly.entity_id
_entity_poly.type
_entity_poly.pdbx_seq_one_letter_code
_entity_poly.pdbx_strand_id
1 'polypeptide(L)'
;KAAKEHDIPEDLNKLLEDKVLETASGLCYVKMSVVEMTCLNGADEEGIVSKSVSSHSDLIPGVYEGGLKIWECTFDLIDYLSEAEIQFSGKTILDLGCGAGLLGIVALRGKAEKVHFQDYNSTVIDKITLPNVVANCINECHRDDNKNSKPPSKRPKVAECLPDVLTKCRFFSGEWSAVTQLLLSSNKPFSKYDIILTSETIYNPDYYSALHDTLAQLLDTNGCVYLASKVHYFGVGGGIYLFEKFVEERNVFRTSMVKTIDKGLQRCILEMAFKGSS
;
A
#
# COMPACT_ATOMS: atom_id res chain seq x y z
N LYS A 1 8.60 -9.21 -13.54
CA LYS A 1 8.34 -10.27 -12.53
C LYS A 1 6.88 -10.67 -12.59
N ALA A 2 6.60 -11.98 -12.71
CA ALA A 2 5.25 -12.51 -12.84
C ALA A 2 4.35 -12.10 -11.66
N ALA A 3 3.07 -11.89 -11.95
CA ALA A 3 2.08 -11.54 -10.95
C ALA A 3 1.56 -12.77 -10.21
N LYS A 4 1.26 -12.60 -8.91
CA LYS A 4 0.66 -13.62 -8.05
C LYS A 4 -0.38 -12.95 -7.14
N GLU A 5 -1.57 -13.55 -7.05
CA GLU A 5 -2.54 -13.23 -5.98
C GLU A 5 -2.21 -14.11 -4.77
N HIS A 6 -2.20 -13.53 -3.56
CA HIS A 6 -1.89 -14.23 -2.31
C HIS A 6 -3.16 -14.44 -1.51
N ASP A 7 -3.35 -15.67 -1.07
CA ASP A 7 -4.48 -16.05 -0.23
C ASP A 7 -4.23 -15.63 1.22
N ILE A 8 -5.29 -15.24 1.91
CA ILE A 8 -5.24 -14.97 3.35
C ILE A 8 -5.21 -16.33 4.08
N PRO A 9 -4.19 -16.61 4.90
CA PRO A 9 -4.13 -17.85 5.67
C PRO A 9 -5.33 -18.02 6.61
N GLU A 10 -5.80 -19.27 6.76
CA GLU A 10 -6.92 -19.60 7.66
C GLU A 10 -6.59 -19.30 9.14
N ASP A 11 -5.33 -19.51 9.54
CA ASP A 11 -4.85 -19.24 10.89
C ASP A 11 -4.21 -17.85 10.98
N LEU A 12 -5.05 -16.87 11.34
CA LEU A 12 -4.65 -15.47 11.48
C LEU A 12 -3.76 -15.22 12.70
N ASN A 13 -3.84 -16.04 13.74
CA ASN A 13 -3.02 -15.86 14.94
C ASN A 13 -1.57 -16.21 14.63
N LYS A 14 -1.35 -17.28 13.87
CA LYS A 14 -0.03 -17.72 13.42
C LYS A 14 0.71 -16.67 12.59
N LEU A 15 0.00 -15.79 11.87
CA LEU A 15 0.62 -14.68 11.15
C LEU A 15 1.30 -13.66 12.08
N LEU A 16 0.84 -13.56 13.33
CA LEU A 16 1.29 -12.58 14.31
C LEU A 16 2.16 -13.17 15.42
N GLU A 17 2.16 -14.49 15.62
CA GLU A 17 2.85 -15.17 16.74
C GLU A 17 4.32 -14.76 16.92
N ASP A 18 5.07 -14.63 15.83
CA ASP A 18 6.50 -14.26 15.85
C ASP A 18 6.76 -12.80 15.48
N LYS A 19 5.72 -11.95 15.47
CA LYS A 19 5.81 -10.55 15.04
C LYS A 19 5.80 -9.61 16.23
N VAL A 20 6.76 -8.67 16.23
CA VAL A 20 6.72 -7.51 17.12
C VAL A 20 6.03 -6.38 16.38
N LEU A 21 4.99 -5.81 16.98
CA LEU A 21 4.22 -4.71 16.41
C LEU A 21 4.65 -3.37 17.04
N GLU A 22 4.74 -2.34 16.21
CA GLU A 22 4.88 -0.94 16.58
C GLU A 22 3.60 -0.17 16.27
N THR A 23 3.42 0.99 16.90
CA THR A 23 2.26 1.86 16.67
C THR A 23 2.72 3.27 16.35
N ALA A 24 2.29 3.82 15.21
CA ALA A 24 2.49 5.22 14.85
C ALA A 24 1.22 5.75 14.15
N SER A 25 0.88 7.02 14.38
CA SER A 25 -0.32 7.66 13.81
C SER A 25 -1.62 6.86 14.00
N GLY A 26 -1.73 6.12 15.12
CA GLY A 26 -2.88 5.26 15.42
C GLY A 26 -2.96 3.97 14.59
N LEU A 27 -2.00 3.70 13.71
CA LEU A 27 -1.84 2.46 12.95
C LEU A 27 -0.86 1.52 13.63
N CYS A 28 -1.11 0.22 13.53
CA CYS A 28 -0.24 -0.82 14.02
C CYS A 28 0.54 -1.42 12.84
N TYR A 29 1.84 -1.66 12.95
CA TYR A 29 2.60 -2.33 11.89
C TYR A 29 3.74 -3.15 12.46
N VAL A 30 4.13 -4.20 11.75
CA VAL A 30 5.23 -5.07 12.10
C VAL A 30 6.53 -4.27 12.11
N LYS A 31 7.29 -4.41 13.18
CA LYS A 31 8.63 -3.85 13.31
C LYS A 31 9.55 -4.53 12.29
N MET A 32 9.97 -3.77 11.29
CA MET A 32 10.73 -4.30 10.15
C MET A 32 12.04 -4.97 10.56
N SER A 33 12.72 -4.44 11.58
CA SER A 33 13.96 -5.04 12.10
C SER A 33 13.80 -6.48 12.59
N VAL A 34 12.60 -6.86 13.04
CA VAL A 34 12.30 -8.24 13.46
C VAL A 34 12.06 -9.14 12.25
N VAL A 35 11.41 -8.62 11.21
CA VAL A 35 11.23 -9.33 9.93
C VAL A 35 12.57 -9.63 9.29
N GLU A 36 13.45 -8.63 9.21
CA GLU A 36 14.81 -8.77 8.69
C GLU A 36 15.57 -9.88 9.43
N MET A 37 15.52 -9.89 10.76
CA MET A 37 16.19 -10.90 11.59
C MET A 37 15.63 -12.32 11.38
N THR A 38 14.30 -12.46 11.26
CA THR A 38 13.67 -13.76 11.00
C THR A 38 13.94 -14.29 9.59
N CYS A 39 14.02 -13.41 8.58
CA CYS A 39 14.26 -13.80 7.20
C CYS A 39 15.73 -14.16 6.92
N LEU A 40 16.68 -13.56 7.65
CA LEU A 40 18.11 -13.94 7.60
C LEU A 40 18.36 -15.39 8.04
N ASN A 41 17.46 -15.97 8.83
CA ASN A 41 17.56 -17.36 9.33
C ASN A 41 16.95 -18.41 8.38
N GLY A 42 16.69 -18.06 7.11
CA GLY A 42 16.34 -19.03 6.05
C GLY A 42 14.87 -19.08 5.61
N ALA A 43 14.08 -18.03 5.88
CA ALA A 43 12.64 -17.98 5.57
C ALA A 43 12.28 -17.07 4.37
N ASP A 44 13.25 -16.67 3.55
CA ASP A 44 13.06 -15.75 2.42
C ASP A 44 13.35 -16.43 1.08
N GLU A 45 12.30 -16.87 0.38
CA GLU A 45 12.41 -17.52 -0.93
C GLU A 45 12.96 -16.59 -2.02
N GLU A 46 12.75 -15.27 -1.92
CA GLU A 46 13.24 -14.30 -2.90
C GLU A 46 14.68 -13.82 -2.60
N GLY A 47 15.16 -14.10 -1.39
CA GLY A 47 16.46 -13.65 -0.89
C GLY A 47 16.61 -12.13 -0.88
N ILE A 48 15.50 -11.38 -0.78
CA ILE A 48 15.51 -9.92 -0.77
C ILE A 48 16.13 -9.38 0.52
N VAL A 49 15.92 -10.04 1.66
CA VAL A 49 16.45 -9.58 2.96
C VAL A 49 17.95 -9.76 3.01
N SER A 50 18.46 -10.91 2.55
CA SER A 50 19.91 -11.14 2.49
C SER A 50 20.59 -10.18 1.51
N LYS A 51 19.94 -9.87 0.38
CA LYS A 51 20.44 -8.90 -0.60
C LYS A 51 20.40 -7.45 -0.07
N SER A 52 19.33 -7.02 0.60
CA SER A 52 19.25 -5.65 1.15
C SER A 52 20.29 -5.45 2.25
N VAL A 53 20.42 -6.41 3.18
CA VAL A 53 21.39 -6.37 4.28
C VAL A 53 22.82 -6.41 3.75
N SER A 54 23.13 -7.25 2.77
CA SER A 54 24.49 -7.30 2.19
C SER A 54 24.87 -6.03 1.44
N SER A 55 23.93 -5.45 0.68
CA SER A 55 24.15 -4.23 -0.09
C SER A 55 24.00 -2.94 0.72
N HIS A 56 23.54 -3.02 1.98
CA HIS A 56 23.18 -1.88 2.81
C HIS A 56 22.25 -0.89 2.09
N SER A 57 21.33 -1.43 1.27
CA SER A 57 20.45 -0.65 0.41
C SER A 57 18.98 -0.93 0.71
N ASP A 58 18.21 0.13 0.92
CA ASP A 58 16.76 0.09 1.11
C ASP A 58 15.99 -0.15 -0.21
N LEU A 59 16.70 -0.21 -1.33
CA LEU A 59 16.16 -0.36 -2.69
C LEU A 59 17.22 -0.97 -3.63
N ILE A 60 16.84 -1.96 -4.44
CA ILE A 60 17.62 -2.54 -5.53
C ILE A 60 16.70 -2.69 -6.76
N PRO A 61 16.75 -1.79 -7.75
CA PRO A 61 15.84 -1.82 -8.89
C PRO A 61 15.77 -3.18 -9.59
N GLY A 62 14.55 -3.65 -9.86
CA GLY A 62 14.24 -4.93 -10.48
C GLY A 62 14.47 -6.17 -9.60
N VAL A 63 14.90 -6.00 -8.34
CA VAL A 63 15.19 -7.10 -7.41
C VAL A 63 14.42 -6.92 -6.09
N TYR A 64 14.54 -5.73 -5.50
CA TYR A 64 13.91 -5.32 -4.25
C TYR A 64 13.49 -3.86 -4.38
N GLU A 65 12.21 -3.60 -4.65
CA GLU A 65 11.71 -2.24 -4.91
C GLU A 65 11.33 -1.49 -3.62
N GLY A 66 11.94 -1.87 -2.50
CA GLY A 66 11.58 -1.40 -1.16
C GLY A 66 10.54 -2.31 -0.49
N GLY A 67 10.06 -1.88 0.67
CA GLY A 67 8.99 -2.58 1.41
C GLY A 67 9.36 -3.04 2.83
N LEU A 68 10.65 -3.23 3.13
CA LEU A 68 11.17 -3.42 4.50
C LEU A 68 11.42 -2.09 5.22
N LYS A 69 11.17 -0.97 4.54
CA LYS A 69 11.23 0.38 5.09
C LYS A 69 9.91 1.08 4.81
N ILE A 70 9.40 1.78 5.82
CA ILE A 70 8.29 2.71 5.64
C ILE A 70 8.89 4.06 5.28
N TRP A 71 8.51 4.56 4.12
CA TRP A 71 9.01 5.81 3.58
C TRP A 71 8.25 7.01 4.17
N GLU A 72 8.94 8.15 4.37
CA GLU A 72 8.36 9.33 5.03
C GLU A 72 7.11 9.86 4.30
N CYS A 73 7.11 9.81 2.96
CA CYS A 73 5.97 10.20 2.12
C CYS A 73 4.68 9.40 2.43
N THR A 74 4.80 8.18 2.97
CA THR A 74 3.63 7.39 3.38
C THR A 74 2.89 8.09 4.52
N PHE A 75 3.62 8.63 5.51
CA PHE A 75 3.02 9.37 6.61
C PHE A 75 2.50 10.73 6.16
N ASP A 76 3.24 11.43 5.30
CA ASP A 76 2.75 12.71 4.74
C ASP A 76 1.41 12.51 4.00
N LEU A 77 1.27 11.41 3.26
CA LEU A 77 0.04 11.08 2.56
C LEU A 77 -1.09 10.71 3.52
N ILE A 78 -0.82 9.92 4.56
CA ILE A 78 -1.81 9.61 5.61
C ILE A 78 -2.35 10.89 6.25
N ASP A 79 -1.44 11.79 6.63
CA ASP A 79 -1.81 13.07 7.25
C ASP A 79 -2.65 13.91 6.30
N TYR A 80 -2.25 14.02 5.03
CA TYR A 80 -3.04 14.73 4.02
C TYR A 80 -4.43 14.13 3.78
N LEU A 81 -4.54 12.80 3.64
CA LEU A 81 -5.83 12.13 3.43
C LEU A 81 -6.80 12.43 4.57
N SER A 82 -6.29 12.53 5.81
CA SER A 82 -7.08 12.93 6.97
C SER A 82 -7.41 14.43 6.97
N GLU A 83 -6.45 15.30 6.69
CA GLU A 83 -6.63 16.76 6.67
C GLU A 83 -7.61 17.21 5.56
N ALA A 84 -7.55 16.57 4.40
CA ALA A 84 -8.42 16.83 3.26
C ALA A 84 -9.76 16.08 3.35
N GLU A 85 -10.00 15.34 4.45
CA GLU A 85 -11.22 14.58 4.72
C GLU A 85 -11.64 13.67 3.54
N ILE A 86 -10.66 12.98 2.93
CA ILE A 86 -10.90 12.11 1.78
C ILE A 86 -11.84 10.97 2.16
N GLN A 87 -12.95 10.86 1.43
CA GLN A 87 -14.00 9.88 1.70
C GLN A 87 -13.67 8.53 1.07
N PHE A 88 -13.44 7.51 1.90
CA PHE A 88 -13.24 6.13 1.45
C PHE A 88 -14.52 5.28 1.49
N SER A 89 -15.55 5.71 2.22
CA SER A 89 -16.75 4.92 2.48
C SER A 89 -17.40 4.43 1.18
N GLY A 90 -17.53 3.11 1.03
CA GLY A 90 -18.18 2.49 -0.13
C GLY A 90 -17.35 2.48 -1.42
N LYS A 91 -16.08 2.93 -1.39
CA LYS A 91 -15.20 2.98 -2.57
C LYS A 91 -14.32 1.75 -2.73
N THR A 92 -13.86 1.51 -3.96
CA THR A 92 -12.87 0.50 -4.33
C THR A 92 -11.50 1.16 -4.45
N ILE A 93 -10.55 0.72 -3.63
CA ILE A 93 -9.25 1.38 -3.41
C ILE A 93 -8.11 0.45 -3.80
N LEU A 94 -7.06 1.00 -4.41
CA LEU A 94 -5.79 0.30 -4.65
C LEU A 94 -4.67 1.01 -3.90
N ASP A 95 -3.93 0.28 -3.08
CA ASP A 95 -2.63 0.68 -2.53
C ASP A 95 -1.53 0.09 -3.43
N LEU A 96 -0.96 0.91 -4.32
CA LEU A 96 0.00 0.50 -5.35
C LEU A 96 1.43 0.76 -4.87
N GLY A 97 2.29 -0.26 -4.89
CA GLY A 97 3.60 -0.18 -4.24
C GLY A 97 3.46 -0.06 -2.72
N CYS A 98 2.59 -0.90 -2.14
CA CYS A 98 2.05 -0.69 -0.80
C CYS A 98 3.05 -0.88 0.34
N GLY A 99 4.12 -1.68 0.17
CA GLY A 99 5.07 -2.00 1.24
C GLY A 99 4.36 -2.49 2.51
N ALA A 100 4.39 -1.67 3.56
CA ALA A 100 3.70 -1.95 4.82
C ALA A 100 2.16 -1.93 4.74
N GLY A 101 1.56 -1.47 3.64
CA GLY A 101 0.11 -1.45 3.41
C GLY A 101 -0.64 -0.38 4.21
N LEU A 102 0.05 0.63 4.75
CA LEU A 102 -0.55 1.60 5.66
C LEU A 102 -1.63 2.45 4.99
N LEU A 103 -1.46 2.81 3.71
CA LEU A 103 -2.44 3.62 2.98
C LEU A 103 -3.74 2.85 2.76
N GLY A 104 -3.63 1.59 2.34
CA GLY A 104 -4.79 0.71 2.21
C GLY A 104 -5.45 0.40 3.56
N ILE A 105 -4.69 0.28 4.65
CA ILE A 105 -5.25 0.13 6.00
C ILE A 105 -6.04 1.37 6.41
N VAL A 106 -5.54 2.58 6.14
CA VAL A 106 -6.30 3.83 6.39
C VAL A 106 -7.61 3.83 5.61
N ALA A 107 -7.58 3.39 4.34
CA ALA A 107 -8.78 3.29 3.53
C ALA A 107 -9.79 2.24 4.07
N LEU A 108 -9.31 1.09 4.55
CA LEU A 108 -10.15 0.07 5.21
C LEU A 108 -10.85 0.65 6.45
N ARG A 109 -10.11 1.34 7.32
CA ARG A 109 -10.69 2.02 8.49
C ARG A 109 -11.67 3.12 8.11
N GLY A 110 -11.44 3.76 6.96
CA GLY A 110 -12.36 4.69 6.30
C GLY A 110 -13.60 4.04 5.69
N LYS A 111 -13.85 2.75 5.95
CA LYS A 111 -14.99 1.96 5.46
C LYS A 111 -15.03 1.80 3.94
N ALA A 112 -13.86 1.71 3.30
CA ALA A 112 -13.76 1.25 1.92
C ALA A 112 -14.52 -0.07 1.71
N GLU A 113 -15.16 -0.19 0.54
CA GLU A 113 -15.89 -1.39 0.17
C GLU A 113 -14.93 -2.52 -0.21
N LYS A 114 -13.86 -2.17 -0.93
CA LYS A 114 -12.79 -3.09 -1.34
C LYS A 114 -11.45 -2.38 -1.28
N VAL A 115 -10.42 -3.08 -0.82
CA VAL A 115 -9.05 -2.57 -0.83
C VAL A 115 -8.11 -3.63 -1.37
N HIS A 116 -7.42 -3.30 -2.45
CA HIS A 116 -6.39 -4.15 -3.02
C HIS A 116 -5.02 -3.61 -2.65
N PHE A 117 -4.11 -4.51 -2.32
CA PHE A 117 -2.72 -4.21 -1.98
C PHE A 117 -1.83 -4.82 -3.05
N GLN A 118 -0.93 -4.01 -3.60
CA GLN A 118 0.04 -4.48 -4.59
C GLN A 118 1.45 -4.09 -4.18
N ASP A 119 2.37 -5.04 -4.22
CA ASP A 119 3.81 -4.80 -4.07
C ASP A 119 4.61 -5.54 -5.15
N TYR A 120 5.87 -5.17 -5.39
CA TYR A 120 6.72 -5.92 -6.31
C TYR A 120 7.12 -7.29 -5.71
N ASN A 121 7.33 -7.35 -4.40
CA ASN A 121 7.91 -8.50 -3.72
C ASN A 121 6.85 -9.36 -3.00
N SER A 122 6.87 -10.67 -3.24
CA SER A 122 5.96 -11.61 -2.57
C SER A 122 6.25 -11.68 -1.08
N THR A 123 7.54 -11.69 -0.72
CA THR A 123 7.97 -11.67 0.68
C THR A 123 7.44 -10.44 1.42
N VAL A 124 7.34 -9.27 0.76
CA VAL A 124 6.77 -8.06 1.36
C VAL A 124 5.27 -8.26 1.64
N ILE A 125 4.51 -8.76 0.67
CA ILE A 125 3.09 -9.08 0.86
C ILE A 125 2.88 -10.06 2.02
N ASP A 126 3.57 -11.21 1.97
CA ASP A 126 3.34 -12.32 2.90
C ASP A 126 3.83 -12.04 4.32
N LYS A 127 4.97 -11.35 4.47
CA LYS A 127 5.64 -11.17 5.76
C LYS A 127 5.38 -9.81 6.42
N ILE A 128 4.84 -8.85 5.67
CA ILE A 128 4.67 -7.46 6.12
C ILE A 128 3.23 -6.99 5.89
N THR A 129 2.79 -6.89 4.64
CA THR A 129 1.49 -6.29 4.30
C THR A 129 0.33 -7.07 4.91
N LEU A 130 0.28 -8.39 4.71
CA LEU A 130 -0.77 -9.27 5.25
C LEU A 130 -0.83 -9.20 6.79
N PRO A 131 0.28 -9.44 7.53
CA PRO A 131 0.30 -9.27 8.98
C PRO A 131 -0.16 -7.89 9.47
N ASN A 132 0.23 -6.81 8.77
CA ASN A 132 -0.19 -5.45 9.13
C ASN A 132 -1.69 -5.27 8.98
N VAL A 133 -2.28 -5.71 7.87
CA VAL A 133 -3.74 -5.63 7.67
C VAL A 133 -4.46 -6.40 8.78
N VAL A 134 -4.05 -7.65 9.04
CA VAL A 134 -4.64 -8.49 10.10
C VAL A 134 -4.54 -7.83 11.48
N ALA A 135 -3.36 -7.32 11.86
CA ALA A 135 -3.16 -6.66 13.15
C ALA A 135 -4.06 -5.44 13.35
N ASN A 136 -4.35 -4.68 12.28
CA ASN A 136 -5.24 -3.54 12.37
C ASN A 136 -6.71 -3.93 12.38
N CYS A 137 -7.11 -5.02 11.71
CA CYS A 137 -8.47 -5.52 11.78
C CYS A 137 -8.81 -6.08 13.18
N ILE A 138 -7.89 -6.83 13.81
CA ILE A 138 -8.09 -7.37 15.18
C ILE A 138 -8.25 -6.25 16.20
N ASN A 139 -7.41 -5.21 16.11
CA ASN A 139 -7.41 -4.11 17.07
C ASN A 139 -8.66 -3.22 17.01
N GLU A 140 -9.30 -3.09 15.85
CA GLU A 140 -10.58 -2.37 15.75
C GLU A 140 -11.72 -3.14 16.42
N CYS A 141 -11.73 -4.48 16.30
CA CYS A 141 -12.72 -5.31 16.99
C CYS A 141 -12.67 -5.18 18.52
N HIS A 142 -11.49 -4.90 19.10
CA HIS A 142 -11.33 -4.72 20.55
C HIS A 142 -11.66 -3.32 21.06
N ARG A 143 -11.74 -2.29 20.19
CA ARG A 143 -12.05 -0.91 20.60
C ARG A 143 -13.54 -0.67 20.84
N ASP A 144 -14.42 -1.41 20.16
CA ASP A 144 -15.87 -1.24 20.31
C ASP A 144 -16.42 -1.82 21.64
N ASP A 145 -15.69 -2.72 22.31
CA ASP A 145 -16.11 -3.31 23.59
C ASP A 145 -15.92 -2.38 24.81
N ASN A 146 -15.26 -1.22 24.65
CA ASN A 146 -14.88 -0.37 25.79
C ASN A 146 -15.85 0.80 26.06
N LYS A 147 -17.07 0.76 25.52
CA LYS A 147 -18.18 1.65 25.89
C LYS A 147 -19.41 0.85 26.33
N ASN A 148 -19.36 0.27 27.53
CA ASN A 148 -20.45 0.15 28.53
C ASN A 148 -20.33 -1.15 29.35
N SER A 149 -19.89 -0.99 30.61
CA SER A 149 -20.33 -1.70 31.82
C SER A 149 -20.93 -3.13 31.69
N LYS A 150 -20.14 -4.18 32.00
CA LYS A 150 -20.41 -5.34 32.90
C LYS A 150 -19.33 -6.45 32.69
N PRO A 151 -19.07 -7.33 33.67
CA PRO A 151 -18.00 -8.32 33.57
C PRO A 151 -18.32 -9.39 32.50
N PRO A 152 -17.32 -9.96 31.81
CA PRO A 152 -17.57 -10.77 30.62
C PRO A 152 -18.04 -12.17 30.99
N SER A 153 -19.30 -12.48 30.69
CA SER A 153 -19.80 -13.85 30.66
C SER A 153 -19.65 -14.44 29.26
N LYS A 154 -18.72 -15.40 29.14
CA LYS A 154 -18.65 -16.50 28.16
C LYS A 154 -18.66 -16.17 26.64
N ARG A 155 -17.45 -16.29 26.07
CA ARG A 155 -17.04 -16.49 24.65
C ARG A 155 -17.31 -15.31 23.69
N PRO A 156 -16.30 -14.87 22.91
CA PRO A 156 -16.34 -13.55 22.26
C PRO A 156 -17.04 -13.60 20.89
N LYS A 157 -17.89 -12.60 20.62
CA LYS A 157 -18.41 -12.26 19.27
C LYS A 157 -17.33 -11.74 18.29
N VAL A 158 -16.08 -11.70 18.72
CA VAL A 158 -14.91 -11.10 18.02
C VAL A 158 -14.52 -11.87 16.75
N ALA A 159 -14.75 -13.19 16.71
CA ALA A 159 -14.38 -14.02 15.57
C ALA A 159 -15.29 -13.85 14.34
N GLU A 160 -16.48 -13.23 14.49
CA GLU A 160 -17.43 -13.04 13.37
C GLU A 160 -17.20 -11.74 12.59
N CYS A 161 -16.66 -10.67 13.20
CA CYS A 161 -16.39 -9.41 12.48
C CYS A 161 -15.05 -9.39 11.71
N LEU A 162 -14.06 -10.16 12.17
CA LEU A 162 -12.72 -10.19 11.57
C LEU A 162 -12.69 -10.79 10.14
N PRO A 163 -13.43 -11.88 9.84
CA PRO A 163 -13.51 -12.43 8.48
C PRO A 163 -14.15 -11.43 7.50
N ASP A 164 -15.19 -10.72 7.92
CA ASP A 164 -15.94 -9.82 7.03
C ASP A 164 -15.09 -8.66 6.50
N VAL A 165 -14.23 -8.06 7.32
CA VAL A 165 -13.33 -6.99 6.85
C VAL A 165 -12.25 -7.55 5.93
N LEU A 166 -11.68 -8.71 6.26
CA LEU A 166 -10.62 -9.34 5.46
C LEU A 166 -11.13 -9.83 4.10
N THR A 167 -12.41 -10.19 3.97
CA THR A 167 -13.01 -10.56 2.67
C THR A 167 -13.03 -9.41 1.66
N LYS A 168 -12.88 -8.16 2.13
CA LYS A 168 -12.75 -6.96 1.28
C LYS A 168 -11.34 -6.75 0.74
N CYS A 169 -10.37 -7.50 1.24
CA CYS A 169 -8.96 -7.35 0.91
C CYS A 169 -8.51 -8.38 -0.12
N ARG A 170 -7.69 -7.93 -1.08
CA ARG A 170 -6.94 -8.81 -1.98
C ARG A 170 -5.49 -8.35 -2.08
N PHE A 171 -4.57 -9.30 -2.20
CA PHE A 171 -3.14 -9.04 -2.11
C PHE A 171 -2.43 -9.56 -3.36
N PHE A 172 -1.59 -8.73 -3.96
CA PHE A 172 -0.91 -9.03 -5.21
C PHE A 172 0.58 -8.74 -5.10
N SER A 173 1.41 -9.65 -5.59
CA SER A 173 2.82 -9.35 -5.87
C SER A 173 3.13 -9.41 -7.36
N GLY A 174 4.18 -8.71 -7.79
CA GLY A 174 4.70 -8.73 -9.15
C GLY A 174 4.84 -7.34 -9.77
N GLU A 175 5.32 -7.29 -11.01
CA GLU A 175 5.44 -6.02 -11.72
C GLU A 175 4.07 -5.44 -12.08
N TRP A 176 3.96 -4.11 -12.12
CA TRP A 176 2.67 -3.42 -12.32
C TRP A 176 1.93 -3.89 -13.57
N SER A 177 2.61 -4.04 -14.70
CA SER A 177 2.00 -4.52 -15.94
C SER A 177 1.46 -5.95 -15.80
N ALA A 178 2.18 -6.86 -15.14
CA ALA A 178 1.70 -8.24 -14.95
C ALA A 178 0.51 -8.29 -13.99
N VAL A 179 0.52 -7.50 -12.91
CA VAL A 179 -0.60 -7.44 -11.96
C VAL A 179 -1.83 -6.82 -12.63
N THR A 180 -1.63 -5.80 -13.48
CA THR A 180 -2.69 -5.22 -14.30
C THR A 180 -3.33 -6.28 -15.20
N GLN A 181 -2.51 -7.07 -15.90
CA GLN A 181 -3.02 -8.16 -16.74
C GLN A 181 -3.74 -9.23 -15.92
N LEU A 182 -3.22 -9.61 -14.75
CA LEU A 182 -3.88 -10.57 -13.85
C LEU A 182 -5.25 -10.07 -13.38
N LEU A 183 -5.36 -8.79 -13.03
CA LEU A 183 -6.62 -8.17 -12.59
C LEU A 183 -7.64 -8.11 -13.73
N LEU A 184 -7.21 -7.75 -14.93
CA LEU A 184 -8.08 -7.61 -16.11
C LEU A 184 -8.49 -8.95 -16.73
N SER A 185 -7.65 -9.98 -16.62
CA SER A 185 -7.91 -11.33 -17.16
C SER A 185 -8.62 -12.26 -16.18
N SER A 186 -8.82 -11.83 -14.93
CA SER A 186 -9.49 -12.64 -13.93
C SER A 186 -10.97 -12.86 -14.31
N ASN A 187 -11.45 -14.08 -14.11
CA ASN A 187 -12.89 -14.38 -14.22
C ASN A 187 -13.74 -13.74 -13.11
N LYS A 188 -13.09 -13.08 -12.13
CA LYS A 188 -13.77 -12.29 -11.08
C LYS A 188 -14.22 -10.94 -11.67
N PRO A 189 -15.43 -10.46 -11.37
CA PRO A 189 -15.87 -9.14 -11.82
C PRO A 189 -14.90 -8.06 -11.29
N PHE A 190 -14.19 -7.42 -12.21
CA PHE A 190 -13.26 -6.34 -11.91
C PHE A 190 -13.91 -4.99 -12.18
N SER A 191 -14.06 -4.20 -11.12
CA SER A 191 -14.39 -2.79 -11.21
C SER A 191 -13.10 -2.00 -11.11
N LYS A 192 -13.00 -0.92 -11.88
CA LYS A 192 -11.90 0.03 -11.75
C LYS A 192 -11.91 0.69 -10.37
N TYR A 193 -10.76 1.24 -9.97
CA TYR A 193 -10.61 1.84 -8.65
C TYR A 193 -11.08 3.29 -8.63
N ASP A 194 -11.88 3.63 -7.62
CA ASP A 194 -12.28 5.01 -7.35
C ASP A 194 -11.08 5.85 -6.89
N ILE A 195 -10.18 5.24 -6.12
CA ILE A 195 -8.96 5.90 -5.64
C ILE A 195 -7.78 4.94 -5.75
N ILE A 196 -6.68 5.41 -6.33
CA ILE A 196 -5.38 4.74 -6.27
C ILE A 196 -4.47 5.55 -5.35
N LEU A 197 -3.97 4.92 -4.30
CA LEU A 197 -3.01 5.48 -3.36
C LEU A 197 -1.62 4.92 -3.68
N THR A 198 -0.62 5.79 -3.70
CA THR A 198 0.77 5.36 -3.92
C THR A 198 1.76 6.31 -3.25
N SER A 199 2.85 5.76 -2.72
CA SER A 199 3.89 6.51 -2.03
C SER A 199 5.28 6.08 -2.52
N GLU A 200 6.09 7.05 -2.95
CA GLU A 200 7.46 6.86 -3.41
C GLU A 200 7.61 5.85 -4.57
N THR A 201 6.72 5.88 -5.56
CA THR A 201 6.78 4.97 -6.74
C THR A 201 7.35 5.60 -8.01
N ILE A 202 7.84 6.84 -7.94
CA ILE A 202 8.38 7.59 -9.10
C ILE A 202 9.87 7.93 -8.96
N TYR A 203 10.61 7.16 -8.16
CA TYR A 203 12.05 7.39 -8.00
C TYR A 203 12.87 7.00 -9.23
N ASN A 204 12.37 6.08 -10.07
CA ASN A 204 13.05 5.61 -11.27
C ASN A 204 12.26 5.94 -12.55
N PRO A 205 12.76 6.84 -13.40
CA PRO A 205 12.13 7.21 -14.68
C PRO A 205 11.88 6.04 -15.64
N ASP A 206 12.71 4.99 -15.58
CA ASP A 206 12.60 3.83 -16.46
C ASP A 206 11.24 3.13 -16.31
N TYR A 207 10.60 3.25 -15.15
CA TYR A 207 9.30 2.63 -14.86
C TYR A 207 8.11 3.59 -15.02
N TYR A 208 8.31 4.83 -15.45
CA TYR A 208 7.21 5.81 -15.61
C TYR A 208 6.14 5.34 -16.60
N SER A 209 6.53 4.71 -17.70
CA SER A 209 5.57 4.15 -18.66
C SER A 209 4.72 3.06 -18.01
N ALA A 210 5.36 2.10 -17.33
CA ALA A 210 4.64 1.00 -16.70
C ALA A 210 3.67 1.50 -15.61
N LEU A 211 4.10 2.48 -14.80
CA LEU A 211 3.24 3.12 -13.79
C LEU A 211 2.06 3.82 -14.46
N HIS A 212 2.32 4.71 -15.41
CA HIS A 212 1.30 5.49 -16.10
C HIS A 212 0.25 4.60 -16.78
N ASP A 213 0.71 3.57 -17.51
CA ASP A 213 -0.18 2.66 -18.22
C ASP A 213 -1.01 1.81 -17.24
N THR A 214 -0.45 1.47 -16.08
CA THR A 214 -1.17 0.81 -14.98
C THR A 214 -2.26 1.72 -14.40
N LEU A 215 -1.93 2.98 -14.08
CA LEU A 215 -2.90 3.96 -13.59
C LEU A 215 -4.04 4.14 -14.60
N ALA A 216 -3.74 4.27 -15.89
CA ALA A 216 -4.74 4.48 -16.95
C ALA A 216 -5.67 3.27 -17.14
N GLN A 217 -5.14 2.06 -17.02
CA GLN A 217 -5.94 0.85 -17.16
C GLN A 217 -6.83 0.59 -15.94
N LEU A 218 -6.33 0.88 -14.74
CA LEU A 218 -6.96 0.49 -13.49
C LEU A 218 -7.84 1.58 -12.85
N LEU A 219 -7.60 2.87 -13.11
CA LEU A 219 -8.36 3.97 -12.51
C LEU A 219 -9.75 4.14 -13.16
N ASP A 220 -10.78 4.35 -12.33
CA ASP A 220 -12.11 4.72 -12.80
C ASP A 220 -12.09 6.07 -13.52
N THR A 221 -13.02 6.28 -14.47
CA THR A 221 -13.14 7.54 -15.21
C THR A 221 -13.34 8.77 -14.32
N ASN A 222 -14.01 8.61 -13.18
CA ASN A 222 -14.22 9.66 -12.18
C ASN A 222 -13.33 9.47 -10.94
N GLY A 223 -12.37 8.55 -11.01
CA GLY A 223 -11.45 8.27 -9.92
C GLY A 223 -10.28 9.25 -9.89
N CYS A 224 -9.55 9.23 -8.78
CA CYS A 224 -8.32 9.99 -8.61
C CYS A 224 -7.16 9.13 -8.10
N VAL A 225 -5.94 9.57 -8.37
CA VAL A 225 -4.71 9.02 -7.82
C VAL A 225 -4.15 10.02 -6.83
N TYR A 226 -3.81 9.59 -5.62
CA TYR A 226 -2.98 10.37 -4.71
C TYR A 226 -1.59 9.74 -4.63
N LEU A 227 -0.60 10.49 -5.10
CA LEU A 227 0.80 10.09 -5.18
C LEU A 227 1.64 10.99 -4.28
N ALA A 228 2.28 10.42 -3.28
CA ALA A 228 3.25 11.14 -2.45
C ALA A 228 4.67 10.80 -2.86
N SER A 229 5.53 11.81 -3.03
CA SER A 229 6.91 11.59 -3.48
C SER A 229 7.85 12.72 -3.07
N LYS A 230 9.15 12.41 -3.00
CA LYS A 230 10.19 13.43 -2.91
C LYS A 230 10.24 14.22 -4.22
N VAL A 231 10.56 15.51 -4.14
CA VAL A 231 10.69 16.34 -5.35
C VAL A 231 11.80 15.81 -6.27
N HIS A 232 12.86 15.24 -5.71
CA HIS A 232 13.94 14.63 -6.46
C HIS A 232 14.59 13.45 -5.72
N TYR A 233 15.00 12.43 -6.47
CA TYR A 233 15.76 11.28 -6.00
C TYR A 233 17.17 11.28 -6.61
N PHE A 234 18.17 11.62 -5.79
CA PHE A 234 19.56 11.58 -6.23
C PHE A 234 19.99 10.15 -6.60
N GLY A 235 20.77 10.00 -7.66
CA GLY A 235 21.25 8.71 -8.17
C GLY A 235 20.32 8.12 -9.23
N VAL A 236 19.14 7.62 -8.81
CA VAL A 236 18.13 7.03 -9.71
C VAL A 236 17.43 8.06 -10.60
N GLY A 237 17.46 9.34 -10.21
CA GLY A 237 17.17 10.47 -11.08
C GLY A 237 15.69 10.85 -11.23
N GLY A 238 14.76 10.09 -10.65
CA GLY A 238 13.32 10.40 -10.70
C GLY A 238 12.91 11.55 -9.78
N GLY A 239 11.61 11.84 -9.78
CA GLY A 239 11.02 12.92 -8.99
C GLY A 239 9.81 13.59 -9.67
N ILE A 240 9.15 14.46 -8.91
CA ILE A 240 7.88 15.10 -9.26
C ILE A 240 7.95 15.81 -10.61
N TYR A 241 8.91 16.72 -10.82
CA TYR A 241 8.97 17.53 -12.04
C TYR A 241 9.11 16.68 -13.32
N LEU A 242 9.96 15.65 -13.30
CA LEU A 242 10.14 14.76 -14.45
C LEU A 242 8.89 13.92 -14.71
N PHE A 243 8.22 13.48 -13.64
CA PHE A 243 7.00 12.69 -13.76
C PHE A 243 5.83 13.53 -14.28
N GLU A 244 5.64 14.77 -13.80
CA GLU A 244 4.61 15.67 -14.32
C GLU A 244 4.81 15.97 -15.80
N LYS A 245 6.05 16.27 -16.22
CA LYS A 245 6.36 16.47 -17.64
C LYS A 245 6.03 15.23 -18.48
N PHE A 246 6.38 14.04 -17.99
CA PHE A 246 6.05 12.79 -18.65
C PHE A 246 4.53 12.58 -18.79
N VAL A 247 3.76 12.90 -17.74
CA VAL A 247 2.29 12.81 -17.75
C VAL A 247 1.67 13.82 -18.71
N GLU A 248 2.22 15.04 -18.77
CA GLU A 248 1.79 16.08 -19.70
C GLU A 248 1.99 15.64 -21.16
N GLU A 249 3.16 15.08 -21.48
CA GLU A 249 3.48 14.53 -22.80
C GLU A 249 2.56 13.37 -23.21
N ARG A 250 2.18 12.51 -22.26
CA ARG A 250 1.22 11.41 -22.50
C ARG A 250 -0.21 11.91 -22.73
N ASN A 251 -0.56 13.09 -22.22
CA ASN A 251 -1.84 13.76 -22.44
C ASN A 251 -3.09 12.94 -22.03
N VAL A 252 -2.96 12.03 -21.04
CA VAL A 252 -4.07 11.21 -20.52
C VAL A 252 -4.63 11.77 -19.21
N PHE A 253 -3.75 12.16 -18.30
CA PHE A 253 -4.11 12.68 -16.99
C PHE A 253 -3.86 14.19 -16.88
N ARG A 254 -4.61 14.84 -15.99
CA ARG A 254 -4.23 16.12 -15.38
C ARG A 254 -3.54 15.84 -14.05
N THR A 255 -2.58 16.68 -13.69
CA THR A 255 -1.89 16.62 -12.39
C THR A 255 -2.16 17.91 -11.62
N SER A 256 -2.24 17.81 -10.29
CA SER A 256 -2.34 18.97 -9.40
C SER A 256 -1.54 18.71 -8.13
N MET A 257 -0.65 19.64 -7.77
CA MET A 257 0.08 19.57 -6.52
C MET A 257 -0.82 20.04 -5.38
N VAL A 258 -1.25 19.10 -4.53
CA VAL A 258 -2.23 19.36 -3.47
C VAL A 258 -1.61 19.63 -2.10
N LYS A 259 -0.36 19.20 -1.88
CA LYS A 259 0.40 19.54 -0.68
C LYS A 259 1.89 19.56 -0.96
N THR A 260 2.58 20.50 -0.32
CA THR A 260 4.05 20.58 -0.28
C THR A 260 4.50 20.52 1.17
N ILE A 261 5.53 19.72 1.43
CA ILE A 261 6.09 19.49 2.76
C ILE A 261 7.57 19.90 2.75
N ASP A 262 7.87 21.00 3.44
CA ASP A 262 9.20 21.60 3.52
C ASP A 262 9.91 21.23 4.84
N LYS A 263 10.07 19.92 5.09
CA LYS A 263 10.82 19.39 6.24
C LYS A 263 11.98 18.50 5.75
N GLY A 264 13.16 19.09 5.59
CA GLY A 264 14.33 18.41 5.03
C GLY A 264 14.37 18.51 3.51
N LEU A 265 14.55 17.39 2.80
CA LEU A 265 14.32 17.36 1.35
C LEU A 265 12.83 17.58 1.08
N GLN A 266 12.53 18.46 0.13
CA GLN A 266 11.15 18.81 -0.21
C GLN A 266 10.38 17.58 -0.72
N ARG A 267 9.16 17.41 -0.23
CA ARG A 267 8.24 16.34 -0.61
C ARG A 267 6.90 16.94 -1.01
N CYS A 268 6.18 16.26 -1.90
CA CYS A 268 4.92 16.74 -2.41
C CYS A 268 3.91 15.60 -2.50
N ILE A 269 2.63 15.99 -2.49
CA ILE A 269 1.50 15.12 -2.82
C ILE A 269 0.89 15.65 -4.11
N LEU A 270 0.76 14.74 -5.07
CA LEU A 270 0.17 14.98 -6.38
C LEU A 270 -1.17 14.26 -6.43
N GLU A 271 -2.21 15.00 -6.82
CA GLU A 271 -3.46 14.43 -7.28
C GLU A 271 -3.41 14.27 -8.80
N MET A 272 -3.81 13.10 -9.31
CA MET A 272 -3.97 12.87 -10.74
C MET A 272 -5.38 12.37 -11.05
N ALA A 273 -5.98 12.86 -12.14
CA ALA A 273 -7.28 12.41 -12.63
C ALA A 273 -7.31 12.46 -14.16
N PHE A 274 -8.23 11.74 -14.80
CA PHE A 274 -8.34 11.78 -16.26
C PHE A 274 -8.65 13.20 -16.76
N LYS A 275 -8.08 13.61 -17.90
CA LYS A 275 -8.46 14.87 -18.53
C LYS A 275 -9.96 14.84 -18.90
N GLY A 276 -10.70 15.87 -18.52
CA GLY A 276 -12.14 15.96 -18.76
C GLY A 276 -13.03 15.23 -17.74
N SER A 277 -12.45 14.63 -16.71
CA SER A 277 -13.21 14.26 -15.50
C SER A 277 -13.75 15.53 -14.83
N SER A 278 -15.01 15.45 -14.36
CA SER A 278 -15.73 16.57 -13.72
C SER A 278 -15.17 16.91 -12.36
#